data_AF-A0A924JB98-F1
#
_entry.id   AF-A0A924JB98-F1
#
_cell.length_a   1.000
_cell.length_b   1.000
_cell.length_c   1.000
_cell.angle_alpha   90.00
_cell.angle_beta   90.00
_cell.angle_gamma   90.00
#
_symmetry.space_group_name_H-M   'P 1'
#
loop_
_entity.id
_entity.type
_entity.pdbx_description
1 polymer ?
#
loop_
_entity_poly.entity_id
_entity_poly.type
_entity_poly.pdbx_seq_one_letter_code
_entity_poly.pdbx_strand_id
1 'polypeptide(L)'
;MNKLFFVLLALLTINLAGSAQKLVVDSLSGKVKTYHSPGRLNRAKATQQLIQDAVAFYEAQFPGKSFSVPLYVVDKVQVPFYDDSTNYLAVGSISQRMAVPRLLAATLNSPTDTVDLVAVHELGHYFQITLHQAPIPVQWANEFFATYFAVCYLQTKNISLMSSDLAGSPRTYRPTYRSLNDFERLYYKVGGVNYGWYQEQFARLGYMLYPRFKTRLVQIAIDEYGPTGKKTPPMDLLQRLAPQEMKTWLQGLQN
;
A
#
# COMPACT_ATOMS: atom_id res chain seq x y z
N MET A 1 18.87 -16.14 13.91
CA MET A 1 17.55 -15.57 14.32
C MET A 1 17.41 -14.22 13.61
N ASN A 2 16.52 -13.93 12.66
CA ASN A 2 15.21 -14.45 12.28
C ASN A 2 15.10 -14.48 10.73
N LYS A 3 14.99 -15.67 10.12
CA LYS A 3 14.72 -15.84 8.67
C LYS A 3 13.24 -16.15 8.39
N LEU A 4 12.40 -16.18 9.44
CA LEU A 4 11.01 -16.66 9.37
C LEU A 4 9.96 -15.54 9.15
N PHE A 5 10.35 -14.27 9.11
CA PHE A 5 9.39 -13.15 9.16
C PHE A 5 8.82 -12.76 7.78
N PHE A 6 9.47 -13.15 6.68
CA PHE A 6 9.13 -12.67 5.33
C PHE A 6 8.42 -13.71 4.45
N VAL A 7 8.08 -14.88 5.01
CA VAL A 7 7.44 -15.99 4.27
C VAL A 7 5.92 -15.81 4.12
N LEU A 8 5.33 -14.79 4.74
CA LEU A 8 3.87 -14.74 4.93
C LEU A 8 3.10 -13.77 4.02
N LEU A 9 3.72 -13.22 2.98
CA LEU A 9 3.01 -12.39 1.99
C LEU A 9 2.21 -13.18 0.95
N ALA A 10 2.34 -14.51 0.94
CA ALA A 10 1.91 -15.37 -0.16
C ALA A 10 0.81 -16.39 0.20
N LEU A 11 0.51 -16.59 1.49
CA LEU A 11 -0.17 -17.82 1.95
C LEU A 11 -1.27 -17.64 3.00
N LEU A 12 -1.77 -16.44 3.27
CA LEU A 12 -2.88 -16.26 4.22
C LEU A 12 -4.10 -15.58 3.58
N THR A 13 -4.80 -16.30 2.70
CA THR A 13 -6.27 -16.22 2.68
C THR A 13 -6.80 -17.08 3.83
N ILE A 14 -6.57 -16.63 5.08
CA ILE A 14 -7.39 -17.15 6.19
C ILE A 14 -8.79 -16.59 5.97
N ASN A 15 -9.81 -17.42 6.16
CA ASN A 15 -11.22 -17.03 6.35
C ASN A 15 -11.35 -16.03 7.52
N LEU A 16 -10.93 -14.78 7.29
CA LEU A 16 -10.89 -13.69 8.27
C LEU A 16 -12.21 -12.93 8.31
N ALA A 17 -13.03 -12.96 7.24
CA ALA A 17 -14.33 -12.30 7.22
C ALA A 17 -15.24 -12.75 8.40
N GLY A 18 -15.21 -14.04 8.74
CA GLY A 18 -15.97 -14.58 9.89
C GLY A 18 -15.27 -14.49 11.25
N SER A 19 -13.95 -14.24 11.29
CA SER A 19 -13.18 -14.25 12.54
C SER A 19 -12.68 -12.87 12.99
N ALA A 20 -12.54 -11.90 12.09
CA ALA A 20 -12.19 -10.52 12.41
C ALA A 20 -13.30 -9.82 13.23
N GLN A 21 -14.58 -10.04 12.91
CA GLN A 21 -15.70 -9.48 13.68
C GLN A 21 -15.78 -9.98 15.13
N LYS A 22 -15.30 -11.20 15.42
CA LYS A 22 -15.32 -11.77 16.77
C LYS A 22 -14.12 -11.38 17.65
N LEU A 23 -13.09 -10.74 17.08
CA LEU A 23 -11.82 -10.43 17.76
C LEU A 23 -11.66 -8.96 18.14
N VAL A 24 -12.60 -8.11 17.73
CA VAL A 24 -12.62 -6.67 17.97
C VAL A 24 -13.59 -6.38 19.10
N VAL A 25 -13.08 -5.79 20.18
CA VAL A 25 -13.91 -5.45 21.35
C VAL A 25 -14.07 -3.95 21.55
N ASP A 26 -13.16 -3.14 21.01
CA ASP A 26 -13.12 -1.68 21.20
C ASP A 26 -13.05 -0.92 19.87
N SER A 27 -13.47 0.35 19.91
CA SER A 27 -13.42 1.26 18.76
C SER A 27 -12.95 2.65 19.13
N LEU A 28 -12.39 3.35 18.14
CA LEU A 28 -12.03 4.76 18.19
C LEU A 28 -13.01 5.56 17.34
N SER A 29 -13.49 6.67 17.91
CA SER A 29 -14.19 7.69 17.14
C SER A 29 -13.21 8.43 16.22
N GLY A 30 -13.75 9.07 15.18
CA GLY A 30 -12.96 9.77 14.18
C GLY A 30 -13.61 9.68 12.81
N LYS A 31 -12.98 10.31 11.82
CA LYS A 31 -13.42 10.24 10.43
C LYS A 31 -13.25 8.84 9.86
N VAL A 32 -12.14 8.20 10.20
CA VAL A 32 -11.87 6.80 9.85
C VAL A 32 -12.28 5.96 11.06
N LYS A 33 -13.43 5.28 10.96
CA LYS A 33 -13.93 4.41 12.03
C LYS A 33 -12.91 3.29 12.25
N THR A 34 -12.32 3.26 13.44
CA THR A 34 -11.22 2.34 13.74
C THR A 34 -11.61 1.38 14.84
N TYR A 35 -11.23 0.13 14.66
CA TYR A 35 -11.50 -1.01 15.53
C TYR A 35 -10.16 -1.63 15.94
N HIS A 36 -10.05 -2.12 17.17
CA HIS A 36 -8.80 -2.74 17.59
C HIS A 36 -8.96 -3.90 18.58
N SER A 37 -7.97 -4.79 18.57
CA SER A 37 -7.83 -5.84 19.58
C SER A 37 -7.42 -5.26 20.94
N PRO A 38 -7.70 -5.96 22.07
CA PRO A 38 -7.25 -5.55 23.40
C PRO A 38 -5.75 -5.25 23.45
N GLY A 39 -5.35 -4.18 24.14
CA GLY A 39 -3.95 -3.79 24.28
C GLY A 39 -3.33 -3.12 23.04
N ARG A 40 -4.12 -2.84 21.99
CA ARG A 40 -3.62 -2.19 20.74
C ARG A 40 -4.02 -0.73 20.58
N LEU A 41 -4.57 -0.10 21.61
CA LEU A 41 -5.05 1.28 21.57
C LEU A 41 -4.05 2.28 20.98
N ASN A 42 -2.78 2.25 21.41
CA ASN A 42 -1.78 3.21 20.93
C ASN A 42 -1.44 3.01 19.44
N ARG A 43 -1.30 1.76 19.00
CA ARG A 43 -1.10 1.43 17.58
C ARG A 43 -2.31 1.86 16.76
N ALA A 44 -3.52 1.59 17.25
CA ALA A 44 -4.76 1.97 16.60
C ALA A 44 -4.88 3.49 16.42
N LYS A 45 -4.56 4.28 17.46
CA LYS A 45 -4.53 5.75 17.37
C LYS A 45 -3.51 6.25 16.35
N ALA A 46 -2.29 5.72 16.37
CA ALA A 46 -1.24 6.14 15.44
C ALA A 46 -1.61 5.82 13.97
N THR A 47 -2.05 4.59 13.69
CA THR A 47 -2.47 4.19 12.35
C THR A 47 -3.75 4.93 11.92
N GLN A 48 -4.72 5.14 12.81
CA GLN A 48 -5.91 5.96 12.50
C GLN A 48 -5.50 7.38 12.09
N GLN A 49 -4.59 8.02 12.84
CA GLN A 49 -4.15 9.36 12.49
C GLN A 49 -3.47 9.40 11.11
N LEU A 50 -2.58 8.46 10.82
CA LEU A 50 -1.93 8.36 9.51
C LEU A 50 -2.94 8.21 8.37
N ILE A 51 -3.89 7.29 8.51
CA ILE A 51 -4.91 7.05 7.48
C ILE A 51 -5.85 8.25 7.35
N GLN A 52 -6.22 8.92 8.45
CA GLN A 52 -7.01 10.14 8.39
C GLN A 52 -6.29 11.29 7.68
N ASP A 53 -4.98 11.45 7.93
CA ASP A 53 -4.16 12.44 7.22
C ASP A 53 -4.10 12.14 5.72
N ALA A 54 -3.91 10.87 5.35
CA ALA A 54 -3.90 10.45 3.95
C ALA A 54 -5.27 10.68 3.30
N VAL A 55 -6.37 10.29 3.96
CA VAL A 55 -7.74 10.56 3.51
C VAL A 55 -7.95 12.06 3.30
N ALA A 56 -7.60 12.90 4.26
CA ALA A 56 -7.77 14.35 4.16
C ALA A 56 -6.96 14.94 2.99
N PHE A 57 -5.75 14.46 2.77
CA PHE A 57 -4.95 14.83 1.59
C PHE A 57 -5.69 14.48 0.30
N TYR A 58 -6.20 13.25 0.16
CA TYR A 58 -6.87 12.82 -1.06
C TYR A 58 -8.21 13.49 -1.30
N GLU A 59 -9.05 13.70 -0.28
CA GLU A 59 -10.30 14.41 -0.47
C GLU A 59 -10.10 15.87 -0.92
N ALA A 60 -9.01 16.51 -0.50
CA ALA A 60 -8.64 17.84 -0.99
C ALA A 60 -8.21 17.82 -2.48
N GLN A 61 -7.63 16.72 -2.94
CA GLN A 61 -7.18 16.54 -4.33
C GLN A 61 -8.30 16.06 -5.26
N PHE A 62 -9.30 15.38 -4.70
CA PHE A 62 -10.43 14.78 -5.42
C PHE A 62 -11.77 15.23 -4.82
N PRO A 63 -12.20 16.48 -5.06
CA PRO A 63 -13.42 17.02 -4.48
C PRO A 63 -14.66 16.17 -4.80
N GLY A 64 -15.56 16.03 -3.83
CA GLY A 64 -16.78 15.22 -3.97
C GLY A 64 -16.57 13.72 -3.76
N LYS A 65 -15.34 13.28 -3.46
CA LYS A 65 -15.04 11.93 -3.00
C LYS A 65 -14.91 11.94 -1.48
N SER A 66 -15.53 10.96 -0.81
CA SER A 66 -15.42 10.79 0.63
C SER A 66 -15.02 9.37 0.96
N PHE A 67 -14.00 9.24 1.80
CA PHE A 67 -13.50 7.94 2.22
C PHE A 67 -14.27 7.48 3.46
N SER A 68 -14.78 6.26 3.41
CA SER A 68 -15.54 5.64 4.50
C SER A 68 -14.96 4.28 4.90
N VAL A 69 -13.69 4.01 4.58
CA VAL A 69 -13.02 2.74 4.86
C VAL A 69 -12.89 2.50 6.37
N PRO A 70 -13.46 1.41 6.91
CA PRO A 70 -13.21 0.98 8.28
C PRO A 70 -11.77 0.46 8.42
N LEU A 71 -11.10 0.85 9.51
CA LEU A 71 -9.76 0.39 9.85
C LEU A 71 -9.81 -0.62 11.00
N TYR A 72 -9.15 -1.77 10.83
CA TYR A 72 -9.03 -2.81 11.84
C TYR A 72 -7.56 -2.99 12.23
N VAL A 73 -7.21 -2.76 13.49
CA VAL A 73 -5.85 -2.96 14.02
C VAL A 73 -5.83 -4.17 14.95
N VAL A 74 -5.32 -5.31 14.45
CA VAL A 74 -5.53 -6.62 15.08
C VAL A 74 -4.26 -7.45 15.19
N ASP A 75 -4.22 -8.33 16.19
CA ASP A 75 -3.04 -9.12 16.58
C ASP A 75 -2.64 -10.20 15.58
N LYS A 76 -3.62 -10.80 14.92
CA LYS A 76 -3.44 -11.99 14.07
C LYS A 76 -3.17 -11.65 12.61
N VAL A 77 -3.22 -10.38 12.25
CA VAL A 77 -2.89 -9.92 10.91
C VAL A 77 -1.41 -9.63 10.89
N GLN A 78 -0.68 -10.27 9.98
CA GLN A 78 0.77 -10.08 9.89
C GLN A 78 1.13 -8.92 8.97
N VAL A 79 0.34 -8.71 7.92
CA VAL A 79 0.59 -7.67 6.91
C VAL A 79 -0.72 -6.94 6.72
N PRO A 80 -0.72 -5.60 6.61
CA PRO A 80 -1.93 -4.89 6.25
C PRO A 80 -2.49 -5.42 4.93
N PHE A 81 -3.81 -5.43 4.81
CA PHE A 81 -4.47 -5.79 3.57
C PHE A 81 -5.79 -5.03 3.47
N TYR A 82 -6.17 -4.73 2.24
CA TYR A 82 -7.53 -4.34 1.88
C TYR A 82 -8.33 -5.54 1.38
N ASP A 83 -9.53 -5.73 1.92
CA ASP A 83 -10.51 -6.72 1.44
C ASP A 83 -11.62 -5.98 0.68
N ASP A 84 -11.66 -6.17 -0.63
CA ASP A 84 -12.64 -5.53 -1.52
C ASP A 84 -14.05 -6.12 -1.36
N SER A 85 -14.17 -7.40 -1.00
CA SER A 85 -15.45 -8.09 -0.81
C SER A 85 -16.22 -7.60 0.41
N THR A 86 -15.50 -7.20 1.46
CA THR A 86 -16.07 -6.73 2.73
C THR A 86 -15.78 -5.26 3.03
N ASN A 87 -14.97 -4.63 2.17
CA ASN A 87 -14.64 -3.22 2.18
C ASN A 87 -14.04 -2.71 3.50
N TYR A 88 -12.97 -3.34 3.98
CA TYR A 88 -12.21 -2.84 5.12
C TYR A 88 -10.70 -2.92 4.92
N LEU A 89 -10.00 -2.04 5.65
CA LEU A 89 -8.55 -2.07 5.78
C LEU A 89 -8.19 -2.75 7.10
N ALA A 90 -7.41 -3.83 7.05
CA ALA A 90 -6.82 -4.42 8.25
C ALA A 90 -5.33 -4.12 8.30
N VAL A 91 -4.81 -3.91 9.51
CA VAL A 91 -3.41 -3.60 9.78
C VAL A 91 -2.96 -4.50 10.92
N GLY A 92 -1.85 -5.20 10.69
CA GLY A 92 -1.24 -6.05 11.69
C GLY A 92 -0.65 -5.26 12.87
N SER A 93 -0.66 -5.85 14.06
CA SER A 93 -0.12 -5.23 15.27
C SER A 93 1.26 -5.75 15.68
N ILE A 94 2.04 -6.39 14.78
CA ILE A 94 3.20 -7.24 15.15
C ILE A 94 4.38 -6.51 15.82
N SER A 95 4.27 -5.25 16.26
CA SER A 95 5.17 -4.81 17.33
C SER A 95 4.52 -3.84 18.32
N GLN A 96 4.15 -4.37 19.49
CA GLN A 96 4.18 -3.55 20.72
C GLN A 96 5.62 -3.17 21.08
N ARG A 97 6.64 -3.93 20.59
CA ARG A 97 8.05 -3.65 20.88
C ARG A 97 8.61 -2.39 20.19
N MET A 98 7.92 -1.83 19.19
CA MET A 98 8.29 -0.53 18.60
C MET A 98 7.21 0.55 18.74
N ALA A 99 6.14 0.30 19.51
CA ALA A 99 5.25 1.37 19.96
C ALA A 99 5.96 2.19 21.06
N VAL A 100 7.03 2.88 20.66
CA VAL A 100 7.78 3.78 21.54
C VAL A 100 6.89 5.00 21.82
N PRO A 101 6.85 5.50 23.07
CA PRO A 101 6.30 6.80 23.46
C PRO A 101 6.82 8.03 22.67
N ARG A 102 7.68 7.84 21.66
CA ARG A 102 8.21 8.88 20.76
C ARG A 102 7.19 9.40 19.74
N LEU A 103 6.14 8.64 19.42
CA LEU A 103 5.12 9.04 18.44
C LEU A 103 4.15 10.12 18.96
N LEU A 104 4.10 10.38 20.28
CA LEU A 104 3.22 11.39 20.88
C LEU A 104 3.94 12.68 21.28
N ALA A 105 5.27 12.69 21.34
CA ALA A 105 6.05 13.84 21.85
C ALA A 105 7.16 14.33 20.89
N ALA A 106 7.49 13.58 19.84
CA ALA A 106 8.37 14.04 18.78
C ALA A 106 7.59 14.02 17.47
N THR A 107 7.68 15.13 16.77
CA THR A 107 7.25 15.37 15.40
C THR A 107 7.35 14.13 14.49
N LEU A 108 6.54 14.10 13.44
CA LEU A 108 6.51 13.14 12.31
C LEU A 108 7.87 12.87 11.59
N ASN A 109 9.00 13.20 12.22
CA ASN A 109 10.38 13.00 11.78
C ASN A 109 10.98 11.65 12.25
N SER A 110 10.17 10.73 12.80
CA SER A 110 10.62 9.36 13.11
C SER A 110 10.07 8.41 12.04
N PRO A 111 10.89 7.47 11.51
CA PRO A 111 10.47 6.60 10.42
C PRO A 111 9.21 5.85 10.82
N THR A 112 8.13 6.12 10.09
CA THR A 112 6.91 5.31 10.09
C THR A 112 7.30 3.84 9.97
N ASP A 113 6.71 2.98 10.81
CA ASP A 113 6.91 1.53 10.71
C ASP A 113 6.59 1.10 9.26
N THR A 114 7.35 0.17 8.71
CA THR A 114 7.03 -0.47 7.42
C THR A 114 5.56 -0.87 7.30
N VAL A 115 4.94 -1.32 8.40
CA VAL A 115 3.52 -1.66 8.47
C VAL A 115 2.60 -0.45 8.22
N ASP A 116 2.97 0.74 8.68
CA ASP A 116 2.22 1.98 8.43
C ASP A 116 2.28 2.40 6.96
N LEU A 117 3.44 2.23 6.32
CA LEU A 117 3.62 2.53 4.90
C LEU A 117 2.77 1.60 4.03
N VAL A 118 2.71 0.31 4.38
CA VAL A 118 1.83 -0.65 3.70
C VAL A 118 0.36 -0.26 3.89
N ALA A 119 -0.06 0.22 5.08
CA ALA A 119 -1.45 0.65 5.27
C ALA A 119 -1.87 1.80 4.32
N VAL A 120 -0.95 2.71 3.97
CA VAL A 120 -1.22 3.76 2.97
C VAL A 120 -1.29 3.19 1.54
N HIS A 121 -0.48 2.17 1.23
CA HIS A 121 -0.57 1.43 -0.03
C HIS A 121 -1.95 0.76 -0.17
N GLU A 122 -2.41 0.05 0.87
CA GLU A 122 -3.72 -0.61 0.87
C GLU A 122 -4.88 0.38 0.76
N LEU A 123 -4.74 1.59 1.32
CA LEU A 123 -5.71 2.67 1.10
C LEU A 123 -5.81 3.05 -0.40
N GLY A 124 -4.73 2.91 -1.15
CA GLY A 124 -4.70 3.08 -2.60
C GLY A 124 -5.54 2.05 -3.34
N HIS A 125 -5.53 0.79 -2.90
CA HIS A 125 -6.42 -0.26 -3.43
C HIS A 125 -7.89 0.07 -3.15
N TYR A 126 -8.22 0.45 -1.91
CA TYR A 126 -9.58 0.91 -1.55
C TYR A 126 -10.05 2.06 -2.44
N PHE A 127 -9.18 3.06 -2.65
CA PHE A 127 -9.49 4.22 -3.45
C PHE A 127 -9.81 3.84 -4.90
N GLN A 128 -9.01 2.97 -5.52
CA GLN A 128 -9.21 2.57 -6.91
C GLN A 128 -10.43 1.65 -7.08
N ILE A 129 -10.49 0.57 -6.30
CA ILE A 129 -11.47 -0.50 -6.50
C ILE A 129 -12.85 -0.06 -6.02
N THR A 130 -12.95 0.48 -4.81
CA THR A 130 -14.27 0.75 -4.20
C THR A 130 -14.74 2.17 -4.42
N LEU A 131 -13.89 3.17 -4.19
CA LEU A 131 -14.34 4.56 -4.29
C LEU A 131 -14.52 5.02 -5.74
N HIS A 132 -13.72 4.47 -6.66
CA HIS A 132 -13.73 4.86 -8.06
C HIS A 132 -14.22 3.79 -9.03
N GLN A 133 -14.44 2.54 -8.57
CA GLN A 133 -14.87 1.43 -9.43
C GLN A 133 -13.97 1.29 -10.66
N ALA A 134 -12.66 1.44 -10.43
CA ALA A 134 -11.63 1.44 -11.45
C ALA A 134 -10.67 0.25 -11.28
N PRO A 135 -11.17 -1.00 -11.34
CA PRO A 135 -10.31 -2.18 -11.18
C PRO A 135 -9.32 -2.24 -12.35
N ILE A 136 -8.02 -2.29 -12.03
CA ILE A 136 -6.95 -2.36 -13.02
C ILE A 136 -6.73 -3.84 -13.37
N PRO A 137 -6.81 -4.23 -14.66
CA PRO A 137 -7.02 -5.62 -15.06
C PRO A 137 -5.77 -6.52 -14.97
N VAL A 138 -4.60 -5.99 -14.57
CA VAL A 138 -3.36 -6.76 -14.43
C VAL A 138 -2.72 -6.46 -13.08
N GLN A 139 -2.22 -7.50 -12.42
CA GLN A 139 -1.83 -7.46 -11.02
C GLN A 139 -0.67 -6.50 -10.77
N TRP A 140 0.36 -6.53 -11.62
CA TRP A 140 1.51 -5.62 -11.42
C TRP A 140 1.10 -4.15 -11.49
N ALA A 141 0.13 -3.80 -12.34
CA ALA A 141 -0.31 -2.42 -12.51
C ALA A 141 -1.19 -1.99 -11.34
N ASN A 142 -2.07 -2.88 -10.86
CA ASN A 142 -2.85 -2.67 -9.65
C ASN A 142 -1.93 -2.33 -8.45
N GLU A 143 -0.90 -3.15 -8.23
CA GLU A 143 0.12 -2.92 -7.21
C GLU A 143 0.93 -1.63 -7.42
N PHE A 144 1.29 -1.34 -8.67
CA PHE A 144 2.00 -0.10 -9.00
C PHE A 144 1.16 1.13 -8.68
N PHE A 145 -0.12 1.19 -9.08
CA PHE A 145 -0.94 2.36 -8.84
C PHE A 145 -1.29 2.55 -7.36
N ALA A 146 -1.49 1.47 -6.59
CA ALA A 146 -1.61 1.53 -5.14
C ALA A 146 -0.32 2.07 -4.48
N THR A 147 0.84 1.62 -4.96
CA THR A 147 2.14 2.15 -4.54
C THR A 147 2.31 3.64 -4.92
N TYR A 148 1.92 4.02 -6.12
CA TYR A 148 2.01 5.40 -6.61
C TYR A 148 1.11 6.35 -5.80
N PHE A 149 -0.07 5.86 -5.40
CA PHE A 149 -0.93 6.54 -4.44
C PHE A 149 -0.14 6.80 -3.14
N ALA A 150 0.43 5.77 -2.51
CA ALA A 150 1.25 5.97 -1.32
C ALA A 150 2.42 6.97 -1.52
N VAL A 151 3.14 6.89 -2.65
CA VAL A 151 4.20 7.86 -3.02
C VAL A 151 3.68 9.30 -2.97
N CYS A 152 2.52 9.58 -3.57
CA CYS A 152 1.98 10.93 -3.66
C CYS A 152 1.76 11.56 -2.29
N TYR A 153 1.15 10.82 -1.36
CA TYR A 153 0.94 11.31 0.00
C TYR A 153 2.26 11.45 0.77
N LEU A 154 3.11 10.43 0.74
CA LEU A 154 4.34 10.37 1.55
C LEU A 154 5.37 11.42 1.13
N GLN A 155 5.40 11.79 -0.16
CA GLN A 155 6.23 12.90 -0.63
C GLN A 155 5.87 14.25 0.01
N THR A 156 4.61 14.49 0.34
CA THR A 156 4.21 15.72 1.07
C THR A 156 4.73 15.76 2.50
N LYS A 157 5.07 14.60 3.06
CA LYS A 157 5.59 14.41 4.42
C LYS A 157 7.10 14.24 4.45
N ASN A 158 7.78 14.30 3.29
CA ASN A 158 9.21 13.98 3.15
C ASN A 158 9.56 12.56 3.66
N ILE A 159 8.64 11.61 3.48
CA ILE A 159 8.82 10.19 3.83
C ILE A 159 9.10 9.39 2.56
N SER A 160 10.10 8.49 2.65
CA SER A 160 10.49 7.61 1.55
C SER A 160 9.96 6.19 1.77
N LEU A 161 9.33 5.63 0.73
CA LEU A 161 9.02 4.20 0.56
C LEU A 161 10.26 3.41 0.15
N MET A 162 11.34 4.06 -0.27
CA MET A 162 12.63 3.41 -0.45
C MET A 162 13.35 3.37 0.91
N SER A 163 12.82 2.65 1.90
CA SER A 163 13.61 2.33 3.07
C SER A 163 14.34 1.01 2.83
N SER A 164 15.58 0.91 3.30
CA SER A 164 16.37 -0.33 3.28
C SER A 164 15.70 -1.51 4.00
N ASP A 165 14.60 -1.25 4.71
CA ASP A 165 13.99 -2.16 5.66
C ASP A 165 12.72 -2.81 5.12
N LEU A 166 12.11 -2.25 4.06
CA LEU A 166 10.91 -2.84 3.44
C LEU A 166 11.18 -4.18 2.74
N ALA A 167 12.44 -4.47 2.37
CA ALA A 167 12.84 -5.76 1.81
C ALA A 167 14.06 -6.42 2.46
N GLY A 168 14.56 -5.89 3.58
CA GLY A 168 15.80 -6.36 4.20
C GLY A 168 16.99 -6.22 3.26
N SER A 169 17.49 -4.99 3.11
CA SER A 169 18.68 -4.60 2.33
C SER A 169 18.90 -5.39 1.02
N PRO A 170 18.48 -4.85 -0.15
CA PRO A 170 18.70 -5.46 -1.46
C PRO A 170 20.18 -5.70 -1.82
N ARG A 171 21.14 -5.24 -1.00
CA ARG A 171 22.57 -5.48 -1.24
C ARG A 171 22.97 -6.96 -1.12
N THR A 172 22.17 -7.80 -0.46
CA THR A 172 22.50 -9.22 -0.28
C THR A 172 21.54 -10.21 -0.93
N TYR A 173 20.39 -9.75 -1.46
CA TYR A 173 19.39 -10.68 -1.99
C TYR A 173 19.16 -10.49 -3.49
N ARG A 174 19.22 -11.61 -4.24
CA ARG A 174 18.96 -11.65 -5.67
C ARG A 174 17.57 -12.24 -5.93
N PRO A 175 16.59 -11.47 -6.42
CA PRO A 175 15.27 -12.01 -6.74
C PRO A 175 15.37 -13.08 -7.82
N THR A 176 14.65 -14.19 -7.67
CA THR A 176 14.61 -15.27 -8.68
C THR A 176 13.82 -14.86 -9.92
N TYR A 177 12.65 -14.26 -9.71
CA TYR A 177 11.75 -13.72 -10.73
C TYR A 177 11.91 -12.22 -10.88
N ARG A 178 12.12 -11.74 -12.11
CA ARG A 178 12.42 -10.32 -12.39
C ARG A 178 11.59 -9.69 -13.50
N SER A 179 10.74 -10.45 -14.17
CA SER A 179 9.88 -9.93 -15.24
C SER A 179 8.48 -9.59 -14.73
N LEU A 180 7.80 -8.61 -15.32
CA LEU A 180 6.39 -8.37 -15.00
C LEU A 180 5.51 -9.58 -15.34
N ASN A 181 5.89 -10.36 -16.36
CA ASN A 181 5.20 -11.60 -16.70
C ASN A 181 5.32 -12.66 -15.60
N ASP A 182 6.47 -12.76 -14.93
CA ASP A 182 6.61 -13.64 -13.77
C ASP A 182 5.78 -13.15 -12.59
N PHE A 183 5.74 -11.84 -12.35
CA PHE A 183 4.89 -11.27 -11.31
C PHE A 183 3.42 -11.59 -11.57
N GLU A 184 2.94 -11.37 -12.79
CA GLU A 184 1.56 -11.63 -13.17
C GLU A 184 1.20 -13.11 -13.02
N ARG A 185 2.06 -14.00 -13.52
CA ARG A 185 1.82 -15.45 -13.50
C ARG A 185 1.88 -16.04 -12.09
N LEU A 186 2.79 -15.55 -11.25
CA LEU A 186 3.02 -16.11 -9.93
C LEU A 186 2.21 -15.39 -8.88
N TYR A 187 2.12 -14.06 -8.91
CA TYR A 187 1.49 -13.17 -7.94
C TYR A 187 1.56 -13.69 -6.50
N TYR A 188 0.52 -14.35 -6.00
CA TYR A 188 0.49 -14.98 -4.68
C TYR A 188 1.60 -16.01 -4.43
N LYS A 189 2.14 -16.63 -5.47
CA LYS A 189 3.21 -17.65 -5.43
C LYS A 189 4.60 -17.09 -5.71
N VAL A 190 4.75 -15.78 -5.94
CA VAL A 190 6.06 -15.18 -6.26
C VAL A 190 7.03 -15.28 -5.09
N GLY A 191 6.51 -15.41 -3.87
CA GLY A 191 7.26 -15.50 -2.63
C GLY A 191 7.60 -14.11 -2.08
N GLY A 192 7.66 -13.99 -0.75
CA GLY A 192 7.75 -12.68 -0.09
C GLY A 192 8.99 -11.87 -0.48
N VAL A 193 10.11 -12.53 -0.79
CA VAL A 193 11.32 -11.80 -1.17
C VAL A 193 11.22 -11.18 -2.57
N ASN A 194 10.73 -11.94 -3.55
CA ASN A 194 10.46 -11.38 -4.87
C ASN A 194 9.38 -10.31 -4.80
N TYR A 195 8.32 -10.52 -4.01
CA TYR A 195 7.27 -9.53 -3.84
C TYR A 195 7.81 -8.21 -3.29
N GLY A 196 8.61 -8.26 -2.21
CA GLY A 196 9.28 -7.07 -1.66
C GLY A 196 10.16 -6.37 -2.70
N TRP A 197 10.90 -7.13 -3.50
CA TRP A 197 11.66 -6.57 -4.62
C TRP A 197 10.77 -5.87 -5.65
N TYR A 198 9.65 -6.47 -6.08
CA TYR A 198 8.72 -5.83 -7.01
C TYR A 198 8.12 -4.54 -6.42
N GLN A 199 7.74 -4.54 -5.14
CA GLN A 199 7.25 -3.34 -4.46
C GLN A 199 8.29 -2.22 -4.45
N GLU A 200 9.57 -2.54 -4.23
CA GLU A 200 10.64 -1.56 -4.41
C GLU A 200 10.71 -1.05 -5.85
N GLN A 201 10.60 -1.92 -6.86
CA GLN A 201 10.61 -1.49 -8.26
C GLN A 201 9.41 -0.59 -8.60
N PHE A 202 8.22 -0.89 -8.08
CA PHE A 202 7.03 -0.07 -8.28
C PHE A 202 7.17 1.31 -7.63
N ALA A 203 7.69 1.37 -6.40
CA ALA A 203 7.91 2.65 -5.74
C ALA A 203 9.05 3.44 -6.43
N ARG A 204 10.10 2.80 -6.98
CA ARG A 204 11.08 3.47 -7.84
C ARG A 204 10.44 4.12 -9.06
N LEU A 205 9.61 3.38 -9.80
CA LEU A 205 8.85 3.95 -10.91
C LEU A 205 7.97 5.11 -10.43
N GLY A 206 7.32 4.96 -9.28
CA GLY A 206 6.49 6.02 -8.72
C GLY A 206 7.28 7.29 -8.40
N TYR A 207 8.48 7.18 -7.85
CA TYR A 207 9.38 8.31 -7.63
C TYR A 207 9.88 8.97 -8.91
N MET A 208 10.07 8.19 -9.99
CA MET A 208 10.42 8.74 -11.30
C MET A 208 9.27 9.57 -11.89
N LEU A 209 8.03 9.12 -11.70
CA LEU A 209 6.84 9.75 -12.28
C LEU A 209 6.30 10.92 -11.43
N TYR A 210 6.49 10.87 -10.10
CA TYR A 210 5.91 11.85 -9.18
C TYR A 210 6.25 13.32 -9.50
N PRO A 211 7.51 13.71 -9.79
CA PRO A 211 7.85 15.10 -10.08
C PRO A 211 7.03 15.72 -11.22
N ARG A 212 6.68 14.90 -12.23
CA ARG A 212 5.94 15.33 -13.41
C ARG A 212 4.43 15.25 -13.22
N PHE A 213 3.93 14.18 -12.62
CA PHE A 213 2.49 13.91 -12.59
C PHE A 213 1.83 14.21 -11.25
N LYS A 214 2.53 14.07 -10.12
CA LYS A 214 1.92 14.20 -8.77
C LYS A 214 0.61 13.37 -8.70
N THR A 215 -0.43 13.90 -8.07
CA THR A 215 -1.77 13.28 -7.99
C THR A 215 -2.50 13.19 -9.34
N ARG A 216 -2.05 13.89 -10.39
CA ARG A 216 -2.68 13.81 -11.73
C ARG A 216 -2.60 12.40 -12.31
N LEU A 217 -1.54 11.62 -12.07
CA LEU A 217 -1.48 10.25 -12.58
C LEU A 217 -2.51 9.34 -11.90
N VAL A 218 -2.85 9.59 -10.64
CA VAL A 218 -3.97 8.91 -9.96
C VAL A 218 -5.30 9.24 -10.65
N GLN A 219 -5.54 10.53 -10.98
CA GLN A 219 -6.73 10.93 -11.74
C GLN A 219 -6.76 10.27 -13.14
N ILE A 220 -5.63 10.25 -13.85
CA ILE A 220 -5.55 9.60 -15.16
C ILE A 220 -5.90 8.11 -15.06
N ALA A 221 -5.42 7.41 -14.03
CA ALA A 221 -5.77 6.01 -13.81
C ALA A 221 -7.28 5.82 -13.57
N ILE A 222 -7.89 6.67 -12.74
CA ILE A 222 -9.34 6.67 -12.53
C ILE A 222 -10.10 6.87 -13.84
N ASP A 223 -9.72 7.88 -14.62
CA ASP A 223 -10.42 8.21 -15.87
C ASP A 223 -10.25 7.10 -16.92
N GLU A 224 -9.10 6.43 -16.92
CA GLU A 224 -8.77 5.37 -17.86
C GLU A 224 -9.45 4.04 -17.50
N TYR A 225 -9.52 3.68 -16.21
CA TYR A 225 -9.97 2.36 -15.75
C TYR A 225 -11.34 2.36 -15.07
N GLY A 226 -11.91 3.54 -14.79
CA GLY A 226 -13.26 3.68 -14.24
C GLY A 226 -14.35 3.16 -15.19
N PRO A 227 -15.63 3.24 -14.77
CA PRO A 227 -16.75 2.60 -15.49
C PRO A 227 -16.88 2.99 -16.97
N THR A 228 -16.53 4.23 -17.30
CA THR A 228 -16.61 4.80 -18.66
C THR A 228 -15.24 4.95 -19.32
N GLY A 229 -14.19 4.43 -18.70
CA GLY A 229 -12.81 4.58 -19.16
C GLY A 229 -12.49 3.72 -20.39
N LYS A 230 -11.41 4.07 -21.09
CA LYS A 230 -10.96 3.38 -22.30
C LYS A 230 -10.30 2.02 -22.02
N LYS A 231 -9.82 1.80 -20.80
CA LYS A 231 -9.16 0.56 -20.35
C LYS A 231 -7.96 0.18 -21.20
N THR A 232 -7.16 1.17 -21.63
CA THR A 232 -5.88 0.95 -22.32
C THR A 232 -5.00 0.02 -21.47
N PRO A 233 -4.29 -0.95 -22.06
CA PRO A 233 -3.34 -1.77 -21.32
C PRO A 233 -2.37 -0.89 -20.49
N PRO A 234 -2.16 -1.18 -19.19
CA PRO A 234 -1.36 -0.28 -18.34
C PRO A 234 0.06 -0.01 -18.83
N MET A 235 0.69 -0.98 -19.50
CA MET A 235 1.99 -0.77 -20.14
C MET A 235 1.91 0.33 -21.21
N ASP A 236 0.93 0.26 -22.11
CA ASP A 236 0.73 1.21 -23.20
C ASP A 236 0.37 2.61 -22.66
N LEU A 237 -0.47 2.67 -21.62
CA LEU A 237 -0.80 3.92 -20.93
C LEU A 237 0.47 4.60 -20.40
N LEU A 238 1.26 3.90 -19.61
CA LEU A 238 2.43 4.48 -18.97
C LEU A 238 3.54 4.81 -19.99
N GLN A 239 3.75 3.97 -21.00
CA GLN A 239 4.69 4.24 -22.09
C GLN A 239 4.30 5.49 -22.89
N ARG A 240 3.00 5.69 -23.14
CA ARG A 240 2.49 6.90 -23.80
C ARG A 240 2.70 8.16 -22.96
N LEU A 241 2.53 8.08 -21.64
CA LEU A 241 2.67 9.22 -20.75
C LEU A 241 4.14 9.59 -20.47
N ALA A 242 4.98 8.58 -20.27
CA ALA A 242 6.34 8.71 -19.74
C ALA A 242 7.30 7.70 -20.40
N PRO A 243 7.55 7.80 -21.71
CA PRO A 243 8.28 6.78 -22.46
C PRO A 243 9.71 6.58 -21.96
N GLN A 244 10.38 7.66 -21.56
CA GLN A 244 11.78 7.60 -21.13
C GLN A 244 11.91 6.99 -19.72
N GLU A 245 11.02 7.37 -18.80
CA GLU A 245 10.95 6.81 -17.46
C GLU A 245 10.59 5.32 -17.50
N MET A 246 9.61 4.94 -18.33
CA MET A 246 9.24 3.54 -18.53
C MET A 246 10.38 2.72 -19.13
N LYS A 247 11.06 3.24 -20.17
CA LYS A 247 12.24 2.58 -20.75
C LYS A 247 13.33 2.34 -19.70
N THR A 248 13.64 3.36 -18.91
CA THR A 248 14.67 3.29 -17.86
C THR A 248 14.29 2.28 -16.78
N TRP A 249 13.04 2.30 -16.33
CA TRP A 249 12.54 1.38 -15.31
C TRP A 249 12.55 -0.08 -15.80
N LEU A 250 12.07 -0.34 -17.02
CA LEU A 250 12.06 -1.69 -17.61
C LEU A 250 13.47 -2.26 -17.78
N GLN A 251 14.45 -1.43 -18.15
CA GLN A 251 15.86 -1.84 -18.18
C GLN A 251 16.37 -2.17 -16.76
N GLY A 252 15.94 -1.40 -15.75
CA GLY A 252 16.26 -1.65 -14.34
C GLY A 252 15.74 -2.98 -13.81
N LEU A 253 14.60 -3.48 -14.30
CA LEU A 253 14.06 -4.79 -13.93
C LEU A 253 14.96 -5.95 -14.40
N GLN A 254 15.72 -5.76 -15.48
CA GLN A 254 16.55 -6.82 -16.09
C GLN A 254 17.93 -6.98 -15.44
N ASN A 255 18.40 -5.95 -14.74
CA ASN A 255 19.71 -5.93 -14.06
C ASN A 255 19.68 -6.67 -12.72
#